data_AF-A0A518IKL8-F1
#
_entry.id   AF-A0A518IKL8-F1
#
_cell.length_a   1.000
_cell.length_b   1.000
_cell.length_c   1.000
_cell.angle_alpha   90.00
_cell.angle_beta   90.00
_cell.angle_gamma   90.00
#
_symmetry.space_group_name_H-M   'P 1'
#
loop_
_entity.id
_entity.type
_entity.pdbx_description
1 polymer ?
#
loop_
_entity_poly.entity_id
_entity_poly.type
_entity_poly.pdbx_seq_one_letter_code
_entity_poly.pdbx_strand_id
1 'polypeptide(L)'
;MISLKKSNWLSAQLVRLFEYQQNQETSKNRLGAFTVTVFSRFTAALLMATTIQAAPAAPPDHGSTNIERANSINIHVSRNEELRRALNSAKPGTTVLVAPGKYQGGLSLNNLKGTAKQPILIAAADPRQPPIFEGGNTCLHLIQPAHVELRHLILQGARANGLNIDDGGSKETPAHHVVLRNLTVQDIGSDRNHDGIKLSGLNDFQIQNCTVKRWGQKGSGIDMVGCQRGTISGCTFRDGDNIYGNGVQMKGGSRNITVSHCRFENAGSRAINIGGSTGLPFFRPQPAGFEAKDITVEDCTFIGSMAAIAFVGVDGAHVHHNTIYRPAKWVLRILQENKNNSFVPSRKGRFTNNLVVLRSDEVREVINIGPQTAPETFQFADNWWYLLDRPERTQQLVRLPTRETGGSYGQDPRFKAANSGDLSLQPDSPVKNVGPRQQDRQ
;
A
#
# COMPACT_ATOMS: atom_id res chain seq x y z
N MET A 1 -45.69 -22.88 -23.83
CA MET A 1 -44.53 -22.05 -24.24
C MET A 1 -45.06 -20.65 -24.54
N ILE A 2 -44.41 -19.61 -24.04
CA ILE A 2 -44.85 -18.18 -23.98
C ILE A 2 -45.65 -17.84 -22.71
N SER A 3 -44.93 -17.41 -21.66
CA SER A 3 -45.26 -16.27 -20.79
C SER A 3 -44.48 -16.40 -19.49
N LEU A 4 -43.25 -15.87 -19.45
CA LEU A 4 -42.47 -15.55 -18.23
C LEU A 4 -41.13 -14.85 -18.60
N LYS A 5 -41.16 -13.92 -19.56
CA LYS A 5 -39.96 -13.15 -19.97
C LYS A 5 -40.22 -11.65 -20.21
N LYS A 6 -41.26 -11.07 -19.59
CA LYS A 6 -41.59 -9.62 -19.73
C LYS A 6 -41.59 -8.80 -18.43
N SER A 7 -41.22 -9.35 -17.28
CA SER A 7 -41.19 -8.59 -16.01
C SER A 7 -39.85 -7.97 -15.62
N ASN A 8 -38.73 -8.28 -16.32
CA ASN A 8 -37.40 -7.74 -15.98
C ASN A 8 -36.94 -6.55 -16.84
N TRP A 9 -37.81 -6.00 -17.69
CA TRP A 9 -37.47 -4.86 -18.56
C TRP A 9 -38.12 -3.53 -18.14
N LEU A 10 -39.16 -3.55 -17.30
CA LEU A 10 -39.79 -2.31 -16.78
C LEU A 10 -39.13 -1.79 -15.49
N SER A 11 -38.49 -2.65 -14.69
CA SER A 11 -37.78 -2.24 -13.47
C SER A 11 -36.45 -1.52 -13.75
N ALA A 12 -35.83 -1.77 -14.91
CA ALA A 12 -34.57 -1.12 -15.30
C ALA A 12 -34.74 0.29 -15.90
N GLN A 13 -35.94 0.63 -16.40
CA GLN A 13 -36.23 1.97 -16.93
C GLN A 13 -36.77 2.94 -15.86
N LEU A 14 -37.44 2.45 -14.81
CA LEU A 14 -37.93 3.28 -13.70
C LEU A 14 -36.82 3.81 -12.78
N VAL A 15 -35.72 3.07 -12.62
CA VAL A 15 -34.53 3.54 -11.86
C VAL A 15 -33.77 4.64 -12.63
N ARG A 16 -33.78 4.62 -13.97
CA ARG A 16 -33.16 5.67 -14.80
C ARG A 16 -33.96 6.97 -14.89
N LEU A 17 -35.27 6.96 -14.59
CA LEU A 17 -36.07 8.19 -14.55
C LEU A 17 -35.95 8.96 -13.24
N PHE A 18 -35.63 8.29 -12.12
CA PHE A 18 -35.39 8.97 -10.83
C PHE A 18 -34.00 9.62 -10.72
N GLU A 19 -32.99 9.08 -11.41
CA GLU A 19 -31.63 9.68 -11.43
C GLU A 19 -31.50 10.87 -12.40
N TYR A 20 -32.44 11.04 -13.35
CA TYR A 20 -32.44 12.16 -14.30
C TYR A 20 -33.18 13.40 -13.78
N GLN A 21 -34.07 13.27 -12.79
CA GLN A 21 -34.82 14.39 -12.21
C GLN A 21 -34.13 15.09 -11.02
N GLN A 22 -33.12 14.50 -10.38
CA GLN A 22 -32.36 15.18 -9.31
C GLN A 22 -31.23 16.10 -9.81
N ASN A 23 -30.89 16.06 -11.11
CA ASN A 23 -29.80 16.86 -11.68
C ASN A 23 -30.24 18.19 -12.35
N GLN A 24 -31.50 18.62 -12.17
CA GLN A 24 -32.03 19.85 -12.77
C GLN A 24 -32.49 20.94 -11.77
N GLU A 25 -32.40 20.71 -10.46
CA GLU A 25 -32.92 21.66 -9.45
C GLU A 25 -31.89 22.45 -8.63
N THR A 26 -30.61 22.43 -8.96
CA THR A 26 -29.60 23.31 -8.31
C THR A 26 -29.03 24.41 -9.19
N SER A 27 -29.57 24.63 -10.39
CA SER A 27 -29.23 25.77 -11.24
C SER A 27 -30.37 26.80 -11.28
N LYS A 28 -30.63 27.48 -10.17
CA LYS A 28 -31.33 28.77 -10.11
C LYS A 28 -31.37 29.24 -8.65
N ASN A 29 -30.36 30.01 -8.27
CA ASN A 29 -30.50 31.18 -7.38
C ASN A 29 -29.11 31.69 -6.99
N ARG A 30 -28.69 32.78 -7.64
CA ARG A 30 -28.19 34.03 -7.02
C ARG A 30 -27.45 34.85 -8.06
N LEU A 31 -28.21 35.68 -8.77
CA LEU A 31 -27.73 37.01 -9.19
C LEU A 31 -28.02 37.97 -8.03
N GLY A 32 -27.05 38.80 -7.68
CA GLY A 32 -27.17 39.86 -6.68
C GLY A 32 -25.81 40.52 -6.47
N ALA A 33 -25.59 41.63 -7.17
CA ALA A 33 -24.36 42.40 -7.27
C ALA A 33 -23.86 42.96 -5.93
N PHE A 34 -22.55 43.25 -5.84
CA PHE A 34 -22.06 44.60 -5.51
C PHE A 34 -20.57 44.73 -5.85
N THR A 35 -20.27 45.74 -6.65
CA THR A 35 -18.94 46.21 -7.02
C THR A 35 -18.44 47.14 -5.91
N VAL A 36 -17.26 46.88 -5.34
CA VAL A 36 -16.43 47.92 -4.70
C VAL A 36 -14.97 47.64 -5.02
N THR A 37 -14.39 48.51 -5.83
CA THR A 37 -12.96 48.63 -6.10
C THR A 37 -12.33 49.44 -4.95
N VAL A 38 -11.35 48.87 -4.24
CA VAL A 38 -10.39 49.66 -3.45
C VAL A 38 -8.98 49.09 -3.63
N PHE A 39 -8.11 49.97 -4.12
CA PHE A 39 -6.67 49.82 -4.16
C PHE A 39 -6.08 49.76 -2.75
N SER A 40 -5.22 48.79 -2.48
CA SER A 40 -4.14 48.98 -1.50
C SER A 40 -2.98 48.04 -1.80
N ARG A 41 -1.83 48.68 -2.03
CA ARG A 41 -0.52 48.07 -2.26
C ARG A 41 -0.07 47.38 -0.97
N PHE A 42 0.29 46.11 -1.04
CA PHE A 42 1.14 45.48 -0.05
C PHE A 42 2.36 44.86 -0.74
N THR A 43 3.51 45.47 -0.46
CA THR A 43 4.86 44.95 -0.68
C THR A 43 5.04 43.70 0.17
N ALA A 44 5.04 42.52 -0.45
CA ALA A 44 5.48 41.29 0.18
C ALA A 44 7.00 41.16 0.02
N ALA A 45 7.74 41.48 1.08
CA ALA A 45 9.15 41.14 1.19
C ALA A 45 9.28 39.61 1.33
N LEU A 46 10.01 39.03 0.39
CA LEU A 46 10.33 37.61 0.29
C LEU A 46 11.39 37.26 1.35
N LEU A 47 10.98 36.61 2.44
CA LEU A 47 11.89 35.87 3.33
C LEU A 47 11.66 34.38 3.09
N MET A 48 12.53 33.77 2.27
CA MET A 48 12.68 32.32 2.23
C MET A 48 13.32 31.86 3.53
N ALA A 49 12.49 31.49 4.51
CA ALA A 49 12.93 30.66 5.63
C ALA A 49 12.80 29.20 5.20
N THR A 50 13.91 28.57 4.80
CA THR A 50 14.02 27.13 4.65
C THR A 50 13.97 26.48 6.03
N THR A 51 12.79 26.21 6.56
CA THR A 51 12.62 25.30 7.69
C THR A 51 12.68 23.87 7.14
N ILE A 52 13.86 23.26 7.23
CA ILE A 52 13.99 21.80 7.14
C ILE A 52 13.28 21.25 8.37
N GLN A 53 12.02 20.84 8.20
CA GLN A 53 11.30 20.14 9.24
C GLN A 53 11.80 18.69 9.20
N ALA A 54 12.77 18.40 10.08
CA ALA A 54 13.24 17.05 10.30
C ALA A 54 12.04 16.14 10.58
N ALA A 55 11.97 15.02 9.87
CA ALA A 55 11.06 13.93 10.23
C ALA A 55 11.29 13.58 11.71
N PRO A 56 10.26 13.27 12.50
CA PRO A 56 10.47 12.72 13.83
C PRO A 56 11.32 11.47 13.68
N ALA A 57 12.50 11.48 14.29
CA ALA A 57 13.41 10.35 14.33
C ALA A 57 12.65 9.11 14.81
N ALA A 58 12.90 7.97 14.16
CA ALA A 58 12.53 6.68 14.72
C ALA A 58 13.08 6.61 16.16
N PRO A 59 12.30 6.09 17.13
CA PRO A 59 12.82 5.90 18.47
C PRO A 59 14.08 5.02 18.39
N PRO A 60 15.13 5.33 19.17
CA PRO A 60 16.37 4.56 19.14
C PRO A 60 16.10 3.11 19.50
N ASP A 61 16.81 2.20 18.84
CA ASP A 61 16.84 0.78 19.17
C ASP A 61 17.46 0.63 20.56
N HIS A 62 16.62 0.56 21.58
CA HIS A 62 17.05 0.25 22.92
C HIS A 62 17.31 -1.25 22.99
N GLY A 63 18.59 -1.58 22.85
CA GLY A 63 19.16 -2.85 23.31
C GLY A 63 18.57 -3.24 24.67
N SER A 64 18.18 -4.51 24.73
CA SER A 64 17.75 -5.30 25.90
C SER A 64 17.80 -4.55 27.24
N THR A 65 16.75 -3.82 27.57
CA THR A 65 16.45 -3.46 28.95
C THR A 65 15.17 -4.21 29.31
N ASN A 66 15.29 -5.12 30.29
CA ASN A 66 14.18 -5.79 30.93
C ASN A 66 13.29 -4.73 31.59
N ILE A 67 12.38 -4.13 30.82
CA ILE A 67 11.16 -3.55 31.38
C ILE A 67 10.37 -4.77 31.85
N GLU A 68 10.32 -4.98 33.17
CA GLU A 68 9.41 -5.95 33.77
C GLU A 68 8.02 -5.73 33.18
N ARG A 69 7.60 -6.64 32.31
CA ARG A 69 6.25 -6.68 31.77
C ARG A 69 5.34 -7.00 32.94
N ALA A 70 4.67 -5.98 33.46
CA ALA A 70 3.61 -6.11 34.46
C ALA A 70 2.64 -7.22 34.03
N ASN A 71 2.56 -8.31 34.81
CA ASN A 71 1.66 -9.46 34.72
C ASN A 71 0.96 -9.65 33.36
N SER A 72 1.67 -10.19 32.36
CA SER A 72 1.04 -10.62 31.10
C SER A 72 0.13 -11.81 31.35
N ILE A 73 -1.17 -11.68 31.04
CA ILE A 73 -2.14 -12.77 31.15
C ILE A 73 -1.94 -13.67 29.93
N ASN A 74 -1.23 -14.79 30.10
CA ASN A 74 -1.02 -15.77 29.05
C ASN A 74 -2.18 -16.76 29.01
N ILE A 75 -2.87 -16.83 27.87
CA ILE A 75 -3.96 -17.78 27.61
C ILE A 75 -3.52 -18.70 26.49
N HIS A 76 -3.31 -19.98 26.82
CA HIS A 76 -3.01 -21.00 25.81
C HIS A 76 -4.33 -21.59 25.29
N VAL A 77 -4.44 -21.70 23.97
CA VAL A 77 -5.65 -22.25 23.31
C VAL A 77 -5.27 -23.31 22.29
N SER A 78 -6.02 -24.40 22.26
CA SER A 78 -5.76 -25.55 21.38
C SER A 78 -6.94 -25.93 20.48
N ARG A 79 -8.10 -25.29 20.68
CA ARG A 79 -9.34 -25.56 19.94
C ARG A 79 -10.15 -24.29 19.70
N ASN A 80 -11.03 -24.33 18.70
CA ASN A 80 -11.82 -23.18 18.24
C ASN A 80 -12.61 -22.48 19.35
N GLU A 81 -13.25 -23.23 20.25
CA GLU A 81 -14.05 -22.65 21.35
C GLU A 81 -13.17 -21.87 22.34
N GLU A 82 -11.99 -22.40 22.68
CA GLU A 82 -11.05 -21.73 23.57
C GLU A 82 -10.52 -20.45 22.95
N LEU A 83 -10.14 -20.52 21.67
CA LEU A 83 -9.70 -19.36 20.91
C LEU A 83 -10.79 -18.27 20.90
N ARG A 84 -12.02 -18.62 20.54
CA ARG A 84 -13.15 -17.66 20.53
C ARG A 84 -13.38 -17.04 21.91
N ARG A 85 -13.36 -17.85 22.98
CA ARG A 85 -13.51 -17.35 24.36
C ARG A 85 -12.38 -16.40 24.72
N ALA A 86 -11.13 -16.80 24.50
CA ALA A 86 -9.95 -16.01 24.83
C ALA A 86 -9.93 -14.65 24.11
N LEU A 87 -10.25 -14.64 22.81
CA LEU A 87 -10.31 -13.42 22.00
C LEU A 87 -11.43 -12.48 22.46
N ASN A 88 -12.61 -13.00 22.79
CA ASN A 88 -13.75 -12.19 23.25
C ASN A 88 -13.55 -11.63 24.66
N SER A 89 -12.75 -12.29 25.51
CA SER A 89 -12.47 -11.84 26.88
C SER A 89 -11.15 -11.08 27.04
N ALA A 90 -10.41 -10.86 25.94
CA ALA A 90 -9.08 -10.26 25.99
C ALA A 90 -9.14 -8.82 26.54
N LYS A 91 -8.29 -8.56 27.54
CA LYS A 91 -8.08 -7.25 28.18
C LYS A 91 -6.66 -6.75 27.87
N PRO A 92 -6.34 -5.46 28.09
CA PRO A 92 -4.97 -4.98 27.98
C PRO A 92 -3.96 -5.91 28.67
N GLY A 93 -2.91 -6.29 27.96
CA GLY A 93 -1.84 -7.18 28.44
C GLY A 93 -2.12 -8.67 28.24
N THR A 94 -3.28 -9.04 27.67
CA THR A 94 -3.58 -10.44 27.31
C THR A 94 -2.68 -10.89 26.17
N THR A 95 -2.06 -12.05 26.34
CA THR A 95 -1.35 -12.77 25.29
C THR A 95 -2.07 -14.10 25.04
N VAL A 96 -2.69 -14.24 23.86
CA VAL A 96 -3.31 -15.48 23.41
C VAL A 96 -2.29 -16.27 22.60
N LEU A 97 -1.84 -17.41 23.14
CA LEU A 97 -0.90 -18.33 22.50
C LEU A 97 -1.68 -19.50 21.90
N VAL A 98 -1.69 -19.56 20.57
CA VAL A 98 -2.49 -20.50 19.79
C VAL A 98 -1.61 -21.68 19.40
N ALA A 99 -1.95 -22.88 19.88
CA ALA A 99 -1.22 -24.11 19.59
C ALA A 99 -1.21 -24.42 18.07
N PRO A 100 -0.22 -25.17 17.57
CA PRO A 100 -0.24 -25.65 16.18
C PRO A 100 -1.55 -26.38 15.86
N GLY A 101 -2.15 -26.07 14.71
CA GLY A 101 -3.42 -26.67 14.31
C GLY A 101 -4.19 -25.82 13.31
N LYS A 102 -5.33 -26.36 12.87
CA LYS A 102 -6.28 -25.64 12.02
C LYS A 102 -7.42 -25.08 12.86
N TYR A 103 -7.68 -23.79 12.69
CA TYR A 103 -8.72 -23.03 13.36
C TYR A 103 -9.67 -22.45 12.31
N GLN A 104 -10.95 -22.41 12.66
CA GLN A 104 -11.97 -21.87 11.78
C GLN A 104 -11.78 -20.35 11.64
N GLY A 105 -11.65 -19.86 10.41
CA GLY A 105 -11.72 -18.44 10.09
C GLY A 105 -13.14 -17.87 10.27
N GLY A 106 -13.39 -16.68 9.73
CA GLY A 106 -14.66 -15.98 9.95
C GLY A 106 -14.78 -15.40 11.36
N LEU A 107 -13.64 -15.04 11.98
CA LEU A 107 -13.64 -14.43 13.31
C LEU A 107 -13.75 -12.91 13.17
N SER A 108 -14.78 -12.32 13.79
CA SER A 108 -14.95 -10.87 13.87
C SER A 108 -14.72 -10.43 15.31
N LEU A 109 -13.72 -9.58 15.52
CA LEU A 109 -13.27 -9.11 16.82
C LEU A 109 -13.53 -7.61 16.91
N ASN A 110 -14.49 -7.23 17.75
CA ASN A 110 -14.86 -5.84 17.95
C ASN A 110 -14.12 -5.28 19.16
N ASN A 111 -13.58 -4.07 19.03
CA ASN A 111 -12.99 -3.30 20.13
C ASN A 111 -11.89 -4.05 20.89
N LEU A 112 -11.02 -4.78 20.17
CA LEU A 112 -9.84 -5.37 20.77
C LEU A 112 -8.83 -4.27 21.11
N LYS A 113 -8.84 -3.81 22.37
CA LYS A 113 -8.07 -2.63 22.81
C LYS A 113 -7.10 -2.99 23.93
N GLY A 114 -5.82 -3.02 23.60
CA GLY A 114 -4.74 -2.94 24.56
C GLY A 114 -4.40 -1.48 24.91
N THR A 115 -3.27 -1.30 25.58
CA THR A 115 -2.66 0.02 25.79
C THR A 115 -1.21 0.01 25.32
N ALA A 116 -0.57 1.17 25.20
CA ALA A 116 0.84 1.26 24.85
C ALA A 116 1.75 0.42 25.77
N LYS A 117 1.42 0.32 27.07
CA LYS A 117 2.18 -0.48 28.05
C LYS A 117 1.75 -1.94 28.12
N GLN A 118 0.52 -2.23 27.71
CA GLN A 118 -0.11 -3.55 27.82
C GLN A 118 -0.88 -3.85 26.52
N PRO A 119 -0.17 -4.09 25.40
CA PRO A 119 -0.81 -4.46 24.15
C PRO A 119 -1.50 -5.81 24.28
N ILE A 120 -2.46 -6.08 23.38
CA ILE A 120 -3.02 -7.42 23.22
C ILE A 120 -2.23 -8.14 22.13
N LEU A 121 -1.72 -9.33 22.44
CA LEU A 121 -0.96 -10.17 21.51
C LEU A 121 -1.76 -11.43 21.17
N ILE A 122 -1.91 -11.72 19.88
CA ILE A 122 -2.42 -13.00 19.37
C ILE A 122 -1.29 -13.64 18.57
N ALA A 123 -0.75 -14.75 19.07
CA ALA A 123 0.45 -15.35 18.49
C ALA A 123 0.40 -16.88 18.42
N ALA A 124 1.21 -17.46 17.53
CA ALA A 124 1.52 -18.88 17.61
C ALA A 124 2.18 -19.23 18.94
N ALA A 125 1.82 -20.37 19.52
CA ALA A 125 2.52 -20.96 20.65
C ALA A 125 3.89 -21.53 20.22
N ASP A 126 3.99 -22.13 19.02
CA ASP A 126 5.26 -22.51 18.38
C ASP A 126 5.38 -21.80 17.01
N PRO A 127 6.28 -20.80 16.87
CA PRO A 127 6.51 -20.09 15.61
C PRO A 127 6.96 -20.97 14.43
N ARG A 128 7.53 -22.15 14.69
CA ARG A 128 7.98 -23.09 13.65
C ARG A 128 6.84 -23.95 13.12
N GLN A 129 5.73 -24.00 13.85
CA GLN A 129 4.50 -24.70 13.46
C GLN A 129 3.30 -23.76 13.67
N PRO A 130 3.23 -22.65 12.91
CA PRO A 130 2.22 -21.64 13.12
C PRO A 130 0.80 -22.20 12.91
N PRO A 131 -0.19 -21.78 13.71
CA PRO A 131 -1.58 -22.15 13.51
C PRO A 131 -2.13 -21.55 12.22
N ILE A 132 -3.08 -22.26 11.62
CA ILE A 132 -3.75 -21.89 10.38
C ILE A 132 -5.18 -21.46 10.69
N PHE A 133 -5.54 -20.22 10.38
CA PHE A 133 -6.92 -19.73 10.39
C PHE A 133 -7.47 -19.89 8.98
N GLU A 134 -8.41 -20.83 8.80
CA GLU A 134 -8.83 -21.31 7.49
C GLU A 134 -10.29 -20.96 7.19
N GLY A 135 -10.53 -20.35 6.04
CA GLY A 135 -11.87 -20.10 5.51
C GLY A 135 -12.56 -18.85 6.08
N GLY A 136 -13.89 -18.84 5.98
CA GLY A 136 -14.73 -17.66 6.22
C GLY A 136 -14.85 -16.76 4.98
N ASN A 137 -15.63 -15.68 5.10
CA ASN A 137 -15.51 -14.57 4.12
C ASN A 137 -14.20 -13.83 4.34
N THR A 138 -13.83 -13.61 5.60
CA THR A 138 -12.52 -13.14 6.04
C THR A 138 -11.99 -14.07 7.11
N CYS A 139 -10.68 -14.39 7.14
CA CYS A 139 -10.14 -15.24 8.21
C CYS A 139 -10.29 -14.53 9.56
N LEU A 140 -9.80 -13.29 9.63
CA LEU A 140 -9.86 -12.41 10.79
C LEU A 140 -10.33 -11.01 10.38
N HIS A 141 -11.28 -10.45 11.13
CA HIS A 141 -11.74 -9.07 10.98
C HIS A 141 -11.65 -8.36 12.33
N LEU A 142 -10.73 -7.39 12.43
CA LEU A 142 -10.55 -6.56 13.62
C LEU A 142 -11.23 -5.20 13.39
N ILE A 143 -12.25 -4.92 14.19
CA ILE A 143 -13.06 -3.70 14.10
C ILE A 143 -12.69 -2.80 15.27
N GLN A 144 -12.21 -1.60 14.98
CA GLN A 144 -11.71 -0.62 15.96
C GLN A 144 -10.65 -1.16 16.94
N PRO A 145 -9.60 -1.88 16.48
CA PRO A 145 -8.54 -2.30 17.38
C PRO A 145 -7.66 -1.12 17.81
N ALA A 146 -7.07 -1.24 19.01
CA ALA A 146 -6.03 -0.35 19.50
C ALA A 146 -4.93 -1.16 20.21
N HIS A 147 -3.65 -0.91 19.89
CA HIS A 147 -2.52 -1.61 20.55
C HIS A 147 -2.64 -3.15 20.47
N VAL A 148 -2.74 -3.67 19.25
CA VAL A 148 -2.91 -5.11 18.97
C VAL A 148 -1.77 -5.61 18.10
N GLU A 149 -1.20 -6.76 18.45
CA GLU A 149 -0.22 -7.48 17.62
C GLU A 149 -0.78 -8.85 17.18
N LEU A 150 -0.70 -9.13 15.88
CA LEU A 150 -0.87 -10.47 15.31
C LEU A 150 0.52 -11.00 14.94
N ARG A 151 0.90 -12.18 15.44
CA ARG A 151 2.26 -12.70 15.23
C ARG A 151 2.34 -14.18 14.89
N HIS A 152 3.13 -14.54 13.87
CA HIS A 152 3.37 -15.93 13.46
C HIS A 152 2.09 -16.71 13.14
N LEU A 153 1.15 -16.14 12.40
CA LEU A 153 -0.10 -16.81 12.03
C LEU A 153 -0.16 -17.06 10.52
N ILE A 154 -0.83 -18.14 10.12
CA ILE A 154 -1.21 -18.38 8.73
C ILE A 154 -2.70 -18.06 8.59
N LEU A 155 -3.05 -17.19 7.63
CA LEU A 155 -4.43 -16.90 7.23
C LEU A 155 -4.63 -17.43 5.81
N GLN A 156 -5.57 -18.35 5.61
CA GLN A 156 -5.76 -18.98 4.30
C GLN A 156 -7.20 -19.29 3.92
N GLY A 157 -7.47 -19.33 2.61
CA GLY A 157 -8.72 -19.86 2.07
C GLY A 157 -9.95 -19.01 2.32
N ALA A 158 -9.79 -17.73 2.68
CA ALA A 158 -10.93 -16.81 2.82
C ALA A 158 -11.60 -16.59 1.46
N ARG A 159 -12.94 -16.51 1.44
CA ARG A 159 -13.73 -16.33 0.20
C ARG A 159 -13.74 -14.89 -0.32
N ALA A 160 -13.51 -13.92 0.56
CA ALA A 160 -13.27 -12.52 0.26
C ALA A 160 -11.85 -12.15 0.71
N ASN A 161 -11.67 -11.20 1.62
CA ASN A 161 -10.34 -10.76 2.04
C ASN A 161 -9.69 -11.72 3.06
N GLY A 162 -8.37 -11.77 3.17
CA GLY A 162 -7.70 -12.64 4.16
C GLY A 162 -7.81 -12.08 5.58
N LEU A 163 -7.39 -10.82 5.75
CA LEU A 163 -7.43 -10.06 6.99
C LEU A 163 -8.08 -8.70 6.74
N ASN A 164 -9.09 -8.34 7.53
CA ASN A 164 -9.64 -6.99 7.55
C ASN A 164 -9.30 -6.31 8.87
N ILE A 165 -8.86 -5.06 8.80
CA ILE A 165 -8.74 -4.18 9.95
C ILE A 165 -9.33 -2.82 9.60
N ASP A 166 -10.25 -2.32 10.41
CA ASP A 166 -10.87 -1.02 10.16
C ASP A 166 -11.23 -0.22 11.42
N ASP A 167 -11.56 1.05 11.18
CA ASP A 167 -12.03 2.06 12.13
C ASP A 167 -13.51 1.87 12.57
N GLY A 168 -14.15 0.76 12.21
CA GLY A 168 -15.57 0.51 12.47
C GLY A 168 -16.51 1.51 11.80
N GLY A 169 -16.04 2.25 10.80
CA GLY A 169 -16.82 3.25 10.07
C GLY A 169 -16.76 4.67 10.63
N SER A 170 -16.02 4.92 11.73
CA SER A 170 -15.83 6.26 12.27
C SER A 170 -14.52 6.87 11.75
N LYS A 171 -14.63 8.02 11.06
CA LYS A 171 -13.47 8.77 10.55
C LYS A 171 -12.71 9.51 11.66
N GLU A 172 -13.33 9.64 12.82
CA GLU A 172 -12.87 10.39 13.99
C GLU A 172 -12.14 9.48 14.98
N THR A 173 -12.42 8.17 14.98
CA THR A 173 -11.83 7.18 15.87
C THR A 173 -11.08 6.10 15.08
N PRO A 174 -9.96 6.45 14.45
CA PRO A 174 -9.19 5.51 13.64
C PRO A 174 -8.72 4.32 14.49
N ALA A 175 -8.67 3.13 13.88
CA ALA A 175 -7.94 2.01 14.45
C ALA A 175 -6.46 2.39 14.57
N HIS A 176 -5.76 1.99 15.64
CA HIS A 176 -4.39 2.45 15.82
C HIS A 176 -3.43 1.53 16.55
N HIS A 177 -2.13 1.74 16.33
CA HIS A 177 -1.05 1.00 16.99
C HIS A 177 -1.20 -0.51 16.76
N VAL A 178 -1.35 -0.89 15.50
CA VAL A 178 -1.50 -2.29 15.08
C VAL A 178 -0.20 -2.82 14.51
N VAL A 179 0.22 -4.00 14.97
CA VAL A 179 1.43 -4.68 14.47
C VAL A 179 1.03 -6.02 13.86
N LEU A 180 1.44 -6.24 12.61
CA LEU A 180 1.34 -7.53 11.92
C LEU A 180 2.78 -8.04 11.73
N ARG A 181 3.12 -9.16 12.36
CA ARG A 181 4.50 -9.67 12.35
C ARG A 181 4.57 -11.12 11.93
N ASN A 182 5.44 -11.45 10.97
CA ASN A 182 5.70 -12.82 10.55
C ASN A 182 4.41 -13.57 10.14
N LEU A 183 3.46 -12.87 9.51
CA LEU A 183 2.22 -13.48 9.03
C LEU A 183 2.43 -14.10 7.66
N THR A 184 1.74 -15.20 7.39
CA THR A 184 1.53 -15.68 6.01
C THR A 184 0.06 -15.54 5.67
N VAL A 185 -0.26 -14.77 4.64
CA VAL A 185 -1.61 -14.62 4.10
C VAL A 185 -1.62 -15.20 2.70
N GLN A 186 -2.41 -16.25 2.47
CA GLN A 186 -2.33 -17.00 1.22
C GLN A 186 -3.66 -17.57 0.75
N ASP A 187 -3.78 -17.79 -0.56
CA ASP A 187 -4.93 -18.49 -1.16
C ASP A 187 -6.25 -17.78 -0.83
N ILE A 188 -6.28 -16.48 -1.12
CA ILE A 188 -7.38 -15.59 -0.74
C ILE A 188 -8.24 -15.25 -1.94
N GLY A 189 -9.55 -15.37 -1.75
CA GLY A 189 -10.54 -14.85 -2.66
C GLY A 189 -10.70 -15.67 -3.94
N SER A 190 -10.96 -14.95 -5.04
CA SER A 190 -11.30 -15.50 -6.36
C SER A 190 -10.88 -14.50 -7.45
N ASP A 191 -11.59 -14.41 -8.57
CA ASP A 191 -11.31 -13.47 -9.67
C ASP A 191 -11.79 -12.02 -9.40
N ARG A 192 -12.22 -11.73 -8.17
CA ARG A 192 -12.78 -10.44 -7.74
C ARG A 192 -11.78 -9.58 -6.97
N ASN A 193 -12.25 -8.41 -6.53
CA ASN A 193 -11.51 -7.48 -5.71
C ASN A 193 -11.48 -7.98 -4.26
N HIS A 194 -10.61 -8.96 -4.00
CA HIS A 194 -10.42 -9.57 -2.69
C HIS A 194 -8.95 -9.41 -2.29
N ASP A 195 -8.74 -8.73 -1.18
CA ASP A 195 -7.42 -8.33 -0.72
C ASP A 195 -6.82 -9.37 0.22
N GLY A 196 -5.51 -9.60 0.16
CA GLY A 196 -4.83 -10.40 1.20
C GLY A 196 -5.04 -9.76 2.57
N ILE A 197 -4.67 -8.48 2.69
CA ILE A 197 -4.86 -7.66 3.88
C ILE A 197 -5.56 -6.36 3.47
N LYS A 198 -6.71 -6.07 4.07
CA LYS A 198 -7.46 -4.85 3.88
C LYS A 198 -7.41 -3.98 5.12
N LEU A 199 -6.93 -2.75 4.97
CA LEU A 199 -6.81 -1.76 6.04
C LEU A 199 -7.66 -0.54 5.68
N SER A 200 -8.52 -0.09 6.59
CA SER A 200 -9.35 1.10 6.38
C SER A 200 -9.37 2.00 7.62
N GLY A 201 -8.78 3.19 7.52
CA GLY A 201 -8.79 4.18 8.60
C GLY A 201 -7.86 3.81 9.76
N LEU A 202 -6.67 3.28 9.43
CA LEU A 202 -5.66 2.95 10.43
C LEU A 202 -4.63 4.07 10.58
N ASN A 203 -4.27 4.34 11.81
CA ASN A 203 -3.16 5.21 12.19
C ASN A 203 -2.09 4.39 12.91
N ASP A 204 -0.80 4.72 12.73
CA ASP A 204 0.29 4.14 13.52
C ASP A 204 0.31 2.60 13.41
N PHE A 205 0.80 2.07 12.30
CA PHE A 205 0.81 0.61 12.07
C PHE A 205 2.15 0.11 11.55
N GLN A 206 2.43 -1.16 11.82
CA GLN A 206 3.64 -1.84 11.36
C GLN A 206 3.27 -3.20 10.76
N ILE A 207 3.74 -3.48 9.54
CA ILE A 207 3.59 -4.78 8.88
C ILE A 207 5.00 -5.27 8.58
N GLN A 208 5.42 -6.33 9.25
CA GLN A 208 6.82 -6.71 9.36
C GLN A 208 7.01 -8.18 9.02
N ASN A 209 7.90 -8.45 8.06
CA ASN A 209 8.32 -9.80 7.71
C ASN A 209 7.16 -10.72 7.31
N CYS A 210 6.12 -10.14 6.71
CA CYS A 210 4.94 -10.88 6.27
C CYS A 210 5.12 -11.42 4.84
N THR A 211 4.53 -12.58 4.57
CA THR A 211 4.39 -13.11 3.20
C THR A 211 2.93 -13.02 2.80
N VAL A 212 2.64 -12.33 1.71
CA VAL A 212 1.30 -12.27 1.11
C VAL A 212 1.37 -12.86 -0.29
N LYS A 213 0.56 -13.88 -0.57
CA LYS A 213 0.59 -14.53 -1.88
C LYS A 213 -0.76 -15.04 -2.36
N ARG A 214 -0.97 -15.04 -3.68
CA ARG A 214 -2.20 -15.59 -4.29
C ARG A 214 -3.47 -14.99 -3.71
N TRP A 215 -3.65 -13.69 -3.93
CA TRP A 215 -4.85 -12.97 -3.52
C TRP A 215 -5.84 -12.87 -4.68
N GLY A 216 -6.95 -12.16 -4.50
CA GLY A 216 -7.97 -12.08 -5.52
C GLY A 216 -7.48 -11.34 -6.77
N GLN A 217 -7.85 -11.80 -7.97
CA GLN A 217 -7.27 -11.30 -9.23
C GLN A 217 -7.48 -9.80 -9.49
N LYS A 218 -8.44 -9.15 -8.81
CA LYS A 218 -8.67 -7.70 -8.91
C LYS A 218 -8.43 -6.97 -7.59
N GLY A 219 -7.93 -7.67 -6.57
CA GLY A 219 -7.60 -7.14 -5.26
C GLY A 219 -6.12 -6.84 -5.11
N SER A 220 -5.70 -6.50 -3.90
CA SER A 220 -4.29 -6.24 -3.60
C SER A 220 -3.75 -7.21 -2.55
N GLY A 221 -2.44 -7.45 -2.56
CA GLY A 221 -1.78 -8.11 -1.44
C GLY A 221 -2.07 -7.34 -0.13
N ILE A 222 -1.87 -6.02 -0.18
CA ILE A 222 -2.37 -5.09 0.84
C ILE A 222 -3.12 -3.95 0.15
N ASP A 223 -4.38 -3.70 0.52
CA ASP A 223 -5.13 -2.49 0.13
C ASP A 223 -5.40 -1.62 1.35
N MET A 224 -4.99 -0.35 1.27
CA MET A 224 -5.16 0.65 2.30
C MET A 224 -6.08 1.76 1.82
N VAL A 225 -7.12 2.04 2.60
CA VAL A 225 -7.97 3.22 2.42
C VAL A 225 -7.79 4.14 3.62
N GLY A 226 -7.16 5.27 3.40
CA GLY A 226 -7.04 6.32 4.40
C GLY A 226 -6.18 5.97 5.61
N CYS A 227 -5.10 5.23 5.38
CA CYS A 227 -4.18 4.83 6.45
C CYS A 227 -3.04 5.85 6.62
N GLN A 228 -2.51 6.00 7.84
CA GLN A 228 -1.48 7.01 8.13
C GLN A 228 -0.40 6.51 9.08
N ARG A 229 0.80 7.10 8.98
CA ARG A 229 1.94 6.84 9.89
C ARG A 229 2.27 5.35 9.96
N GLY A 230 2.38 4.73 8.80
CA GLY A 230 2.53 3.29 8.65
C GLY A 230 3.90 2.86 8.17
N THR A 231 4.32 1.66 8.54
CA THR A 231 5.49 1.01 7.96
C THR A 231 5.14 -0.38 7.45
N ILE A 232 5.67 -0.73 6.28
CA ILE A 232 5.61 -2.07 5.70
C ILE A 232 7.04 -2.46 5.38
N SER A 233 7.60 -3.41 6.13
CA SER A 233 9.02 -3.75 6.01
C SER A 233 9.31 -5.25 5.98
N GLY A 234 10.34 -5.64 5.23
CA GLY A 234 10.78 -7.03 5.14
C GLY A 234 9.75 -7.98 4.53
N CYS A 235 8.70 -7.47 3.89
CA CYS A 235 7.58 -8.27 3.41
C CYS A 235 7.84 -8.84 2.01
N THR A 236 7.23 -9.98 1.70
CA THR A 236 7.28 -10.63 0.39
C THR A 236 5.89 -10.72 -0.22
N PHE A 237 5.75 -10.30 -1.47
CA PHE A 237 4.51 -10.32 -2.25
C PHE A 237 4.67 -11.17 -3.51
N ARG A 238 3.80 -12.16 -3.69
CA ARG A 238 3.86 -13.10 -4.83
C ARG A 238 2.47 -13.49 -5.32
N ASP A 239 2.15 -13.28 -6.58
CA ASP A 239 0.89 -13.78 -7.12
C ASP A 239 1.08 -14.34 -8.53
N GLY A 240 1.14 -13.46 -9.53
CA GLY A 240 1.37 -13.74 -10.93
C GLY A 240 1.10 -12.50 -11.80
N ASP A 241 1.61 -12.49 -13.04
CA ASP A 241 1.56 -11.30 -13.92
C ASP A 241 0.22 -11.06 -14.63
N ASN A 242 -0.72 -12.01 -14.55
CA ASN A 242 -2.00 -11.97 -15.28
C ASN A 242 -3.20 -11.52 -14.41
N ILE A 243 -2.95 -10.88 -13.27
CA ILE A 243 -4.00 -10.34 -12.41
C ILE A 243 -4.08 -8.81 -12.58
N TYR A 244 -5.29 -8.26 -12.50
CA TYR A 244 -5.53 -6.81 -12.53
C TYR A 244 -5.31 -6.12 -11.18
N GLY A 245 -4.88 -6.88 -10.18
CA GLY A 245 -4.60 -6.44 -8.82
C GLY A 245 -3.28 -5.69 -8.63
N ASN A 246 -2.96 -5.40 -7.37
CA ASN A 246 -1.71 -4.73 -6.97
C ASN A 246 -0.98 -5.53 -5.88
N GLY A 247 0.32 -5.33 -5.71
CA GLY A 247 1.03 -5.85 -4.54
C GLY A 247 0.61 -5.10 -3.28
N VAL A 248 0.87 -3.78 -3.27
CA VAL A 248 0.41 -2.87 -2.22
C VAL A 248 -0.24 -1.63 -2.84
N GLN A 249 -1.43 -1.26 -2.37
CA GLN A 249 -2.13 -0.05 -2.75
C GLN A 249 -2.39 0.85 -1.54
N MET A 250 -2.07 2.16 -1.66
CA MET A 250 -2.33 3.17 -0.63
C MET A 250 -3.17 4.29 -1.20
N LYS A 251 -4.46 4.35 -0.91
CA LYS A 251 -5.41 5.32 -1.48
C LYS A 251 -6.30 5.98 -0.43
N GLY A 252 -7.24 6.81 -0.85
CA GLY A 252 -8.32 7.29 0.02
C GLY A 252 -7.87 8.24 1.12
N GLY A 253 -6.80 9.01 0.87
CA GLY A 253 -6.23 9.98 1.79
C GLY A 253 -5.02 9.47 2.58
N SER A 254 -4.49 8.31 2.19
CA SER A 254 -3.36 7.65 2.86
C SER A 254 -2.09 8.51 2.81
N ARG A 255 -1.36 8.61 3.93
CA ARG A 255 -0.17 9.49 3.99
C ARG A 255 0.85 9.11 5.05
N ASN A 256 2.09 9.57 4.89
CA ASN A 256 3.19 9.29 5.82
C ASN A 256 3.35 7.78 6.02
N ILE A 257 3.48 7.04 4.92
CA ILE A 257 3.67 5.58 4.94
C ILE A 257 4.96 5.26 4.22
N THR A 258 5.76 4.40 4.83
CA THR A 258 6.99 3.86 4.24
C THR A 258 6.82 2.38 3.92
N VAL A 259 7.12 2.00 2.68
CA VAL A 259 7.34 0.61 2.26
C VAL A 259 8.82 0.42 2.08
N SER A 260 9.46 -0.43 2.89
CA SER A 260 10.91 -0.63 2.81
C SER A 260 11.37 -2.07 2.85
N HIS A 261 12.51 -2.38 2.24
CA HIS A 261 13.11 -3.73 2.33
C HIS A 261 12.15 -4.87 1.93
N CYS A 262 11.18 -4.57 1.07
CA CYS A 262 10.18 -5.53 0.64
C CYS A 262 10.57 -6.13 -0.72
N ARG A 263 10.06 -7.32 -0.99
CA ARG A 263 10.28 -8.04 -2.24
C ARG A 263 8.97 -8.33 -2.94
N PHE A 264 8.88 -7.89 -4.19
CA PHE A 264 7.72 -8.04 -5.06
C PHE A 264 8.13 -8.92 -6.24
N GLU A 265 7.52 -10.09 -6.38
CA GLU A 265 7.75 -10.97 -7.53
C GLU A 265 6.40 -11.20 -8.21
N ASN A 266 6.23 -10.66 -9.43
CA ASN A 266 4.99 -10.74 -10.19
C ASN A 266 3.78 -10.38 -9.31
N ALA A 267 3.91 -9.30 -8.55
CA ALA A 267 3.00 -8.93 -7.48
C ALA A 267 1.83 -8.10 -8.05
N GLY A 268 1.10 -8.69 -8.99
CA GLY A 268 -0.01 -8.08 -9.69
C GLY A 268 0.37 -7.17 -10.84
N SER A 269 -0.63 -6.51 -11.43
CA SER A 269 -0.43 -5.57 -12.54
C SER A 269 0.44 -4.39 -12.13
N ARG A 270 0.32 -3.94 -10.88
CA ARG A 270 1.13 -2.85 -10.31
C ARG A 270 1.71 -3.34 -8.98
N ALA A 271 3.02 -3.50 -8.87
CA ALA A 271 3.60 -3.99 -7.63
C ALA A 271 3.32 -3.01 -6.47
N ILE A 272 3.53 -1.71 -6.69
CA ILE A 272 3.03 -0.63 -5.82
C ILE A 272 2.09 0.29 -6.58
N ASN A 273 0.95 0.60 -5.99
CA ASN A 273 0.04 1.64 -6.46
C ASN A 273 -0.14 2.74 -5.39
N ILE A 274 0.56 3.86 -5.57
CA ILE A 274 0.51 5.02 -4.69
C ILE A 274 -0.68 5.90 -5.11
N GLY A 275 -1.77 5.82 -4.36
CA GLY A 275 -3.04 6.47 -4.63
C GLY A 275 -4.04 5.55 -5.33
N GLY A 276 -4.98 6.10 -6.11
CA GLY A 276 -6.04 5.31 -6.76
C GLY A 276 -7.26 6.10 -7.18
N SER A 277 -8.44 5.50 -7.03
CA SER A 277 -9.73 6.13 -7.30
C SER A 277 -10.71 5.73 -6.19
N THR A 278 -10.73 6.52 -5.13
CA THR A 278 -11.57 6.29 -3.96
C THR A 278 -12.83 7.15 -4.07
N GLY A 279 -14.00 6.56 -3.81
CA GLY A 279 -15.23 7.34 -3.71
C GLY A 279 -15.17 8.27 -2.49
N LEU A 280 -15.63 9.53 -2.64
CA LEU A 280 -15.59 10.55 -1.57
C LEU A 280 -16.10 10.06 -0.20
N PRO A 281 -17.21 9.28 -0.10
CA PRO A 281 -17.69 8.80 1.19
C PRO A 281 -16.68 7.92 1.93
N PHE A 282 -15.81 7.21 1.19
CA PHE A 282 -14.85 6.26 1.75
C PHE A 282 -13.52 6.87 2.16
N PHE A 283 -13.25 8.13 1.82
CA PHE A 283 -12.07 8.82 2.31
C PHE A 283 -12.09 8.91 3.84
N ARG A 284 -10.95 8.63 4.44
CA ARG A 284 -10.70 8.73 5.86
C ARG A 284 -9.25 9.19 6.10
N PRO A 285 -9.00 10.30 6.79
CA PRO A 285 -9.97 11.35 7.14
C PRO A 285 -10.60 11.97 5.87
N GLN A 286 -11.43 13.00 6.04
CA GLN A 286 -12.09 13.65 4.91
C GLN A 286 -11.11 14.04 3.77
N PRO A 287 -11.57 14.04 2.50
CA PRO A 287 -10.72 14.33 1.35
C PRO A 287 -9.93 15.63 1.51
N ALA A 288 -8.64 15.58 1.19
CA ALA A 288 -7.72 16.71 1.29
C ALA A 288 -7.10 17.10 -0.08
N GLY A 289 -7.79 16.75 -1.16
CA GLY A 289 -7.39 17.07 -2.53
C GLY A 289 -6.35 16.12 -3.16
N PHE A 290 -6.09 14.96 -2.56
CA PHE A 290 -5.18 13.92 -3.08
C PHE A 290 -5.64 12.52 -2.65
N GLU A 291 -5.27 11.49 -3.41
CA GLU A 291 -5.51 10.09 -3.04
C GLU A 291 -4.46 9.57 -2.06
N ALA A 292 -3.21 9.98 -2.27
CA ALA A 292 -2.08 9.67 -1.41
C ALA A 292 -1.09 10.84 -1.37
N LYS A 293 -0.33 10.93 -0.29
CA LYS A 293 0.65 12.00 -0.08
C LYS A 293 1.76 11.54 0.87
N ASP A 294 2.98 12.00 0.66
CA ASP A 294 4.13 11.73 1.55
C ASP A 294 4.33 10.22 1.77
N ILE A 295 4.31 9.48 0.66
CA ILE A 295 4.56 8.06 0.61
C ILE A 295 6.01 7.82 0.22
N THR A 296 6.71 6.96 0.97
CA THR A 296 8.08 6.53 0.66
C THR A 296 8.11 5.06 0.29
N VAL A 297 8.81 4.71 -0.79
CA VAL A 297 9.12 3.34 -1.19
C VAL A 297 10.63 3.22 -1.35
N GLU A 298 11.28 2.50 -0.45
CA GLU A 298 12.74 2.45 -0.40
C GLU A 298 13.31 1.06 -0.21
N ASP A 299 14.52 0.82 -0.69
CA ASP A 299 15.26 -0.44 -0.45
C ASP A 299 14.48 -1.71 -0.84
N CYS A 300 13.52 -1.60 -1.75
CA CYS A 300 12.70 -2.73 -2.21
C CYS A 300 13.27 -3.36 -3.47
N THR A 301 12.93 -4.63 -3.68
CA THR A 301 13.24 -5.37 -4.89
C THR A 301 11.96 -5.72 -5.64
N PHE A 302 11.90 -5.39 -6.93
CA PHE A 302 10.79 -5.67 -7.83
C PHE A 302 11.27 -6.56 -8.97
N ILE A 303 10.56 -7.67 -9.21
CA ILE A 303 10.80 -8.60 -10.31
C ILE A 303 9.48 -8.80 -11.05
N GLY A 304 9.44 -8.45 -12.33
CA GLY A 304 8.23 -8.59 -13.15
C GLY A 304 7.16 -7.53 -12.85
N SER A 305 5.88 -7.92 -12.90
CA SER A 305 4.68 -7.05 -12.91
C SER A 305 4.57 -6.17 -14.16
N MET A 306 3.33 -5.79 -14.55
CA MET A 306 3.16 -4.87 -15.70
C MET A 306 3.79 -3.50 -15.42
N ALA A 307 3.66 -3.00 -14.19
CA ALA A 307 4.38 -1.84 -13.69
C ALA A 307 4.94 -2.11 -12.30
N ALA A 308 6.18 -1.66 -12.04
CA ALA A 308 6.73 -1.72 -10.70
C ALA A 308 6.03 -0.71 -9.79
N ILE A 309 5.90 0.53 -10.26
CA ILE A 309 5.35 1.63 -9.47
C ILE A 309 4.30 2.40 -10.29
N ALA A 310 3.18 2.71 -9.66
CA ALA A 310 2.20 3.65 -10.20
C ALA A 310 1.95 4.80 -9.21
N PHE A 311 2.17 6.03 -9.66
CA PHE A 311 1.76 7.26 -8.99
C PHE A 311 0.38 7.66 -9.52
N VAL A 312 -0.65 7.62 -8.67
CA VAL A 312 -2.05 7.73 -9.08
C VAL A 312 -2.81 8.76 -8.24
N GLY A 313 -2.90 10.00 -8.70
CA GLY A 313 -3.54 11.09 -7.94
C GLY A 313 -2.77 11.44 -6.67
N VAL A 314 -1.43 11.37 -6.73
CA VAL A 314 -0.54 11.66 -5.60
C VAL A 314 -0.19 13.15 -5.53
N ASP A 315 -0.04 13.70 -4.33
CA ASP A 315 0.58 15.02 -4.10
C ASP A 315 1.88 14.85 -3.32
N GLY A 316 2.92 14.36 -3.99
CA GLY A 316 4.21 14.04 -3.38
C GLY A 316 4.35 12.58 -2.95
N ALA A 317 5.40 11.93 -3.46
CA ALA A 317 5.87 10.62 -3.01
C ALA A 317 7.35 10.46 -3.40
N HIS A 318 8.08 9.58 -2.71
CA HIS A 318 9.50 9.34 -2.97
C HIS A 318 9.78 7.86 -3.12
N VAL A 319 10.23 7.46 -4.29
CA VAL A 319 10.61 6.09 -4.62
C VAL A 319 12.10 6.07 -4.85
N HIS A 320 12.86 5.46 -3.96
CA HIS A 320 14.32 5.52 -4.05
C HIS A 320 15.07 4.30 -3.57
N HIS A 321 16.31 4.12 -4.03
CA HIS A 321 17.14 3.02 -3.57
C HIS A 321 16.46 1.64 -3.79
N ASN A 322 15.65 1.50 -4.84
CA ASN A 322 15.02 0.22 -5.18
C ASN A 322 15.74 -0.45 -6.34
N THR A 323 15.66 -1.78 -6.41
CA THR A 323 16.01 -2.52 -7.63
C THR A 323 14.73 -2.92 -8.36
N ILE A 324 14.58 -2.50 -9.62
CA ILE A 324 13.48 -2.88 -10.50
C ILE A 324 14.04 -3.71 -11.64
N TYR A 325 13.62 -4.97 -11.75
CA TYR A 325 14.13 -5.92 -12.72
C TYR A 325 13.01 -6.47 -13.60
N ARG A 326 13.15 -6.26 -14.91
CA ARG A 326 12.27 -6.76 -15.98
C ARG A 326 10.77 -6.53 -15.74
N PRO A 327 10.32 -5.27 -15.58
CA PRO A 327 8.89 -4.99 -15.63
C PRO A 327 8.33 -5.31 -17.03
N ALA A 328 7.12 -5.85 -17.08
CA ALA A 328 6.55 -6.45 -18.29
C ALA A 328 5.86 -5.45 -19.24
N LYS A 329 5.75 -4.17 -18.88
CA LYS A 329 5.13 -3.16 -19.76
C LYS A 329 5.62 -1.74 -19.54
N TRP A 330 5.73 -1.34 -18.28
CA TRP A 330 6.13 0.00 -17.86
C TRP A 330 7.02 -0.10 -16.62
N VAL A 331 8.04 0.75 -16.49
CA VAL A 331 8.74 0.87 -15.19
C VAL A 331 7.83 1.62 -14.23
N LEU A 332 7.35 2.80 -14.68
CA LEU A 332 6.53 3.70 -13.90
C LEU A 332 5.23 4.05 -14.62
N ARG A 333 4.21 4.39 -13.84
CA ARG A 333 2.99 5.06 -14.34
C ARG A 333 2.73 6.33 -13.57
N ILE A 334 2.30 7.38 -14.25
CA ILE A 334 1.81 8.63 -13.67
C ILE A 334 0.39 8.83 -14.17
N LEU A 335 -0.60 8.69 -13.29
CA LEU A 335 -2.00 8.63 -13.65
C LEU A 335 -2.85 9.55 -12.76
N GLN A 336 -4.00 9.95 -13.27
CA GLN A 336 -5.06 10.62 -12.52
C GLN A 336 -6.34 9.81 -12.67
N GLU A 337 -6.59 8.87 -11.76
CA GLU A 337 -7.77 7.99 -11.83
C GLU A 337 -8.98 8.54 -11.06
N ASN A 338 -8.76 9.36 -10.03
CA ASN A 338 -9.82 10.15 -9.41
C ASN A 338 -10.01 11.45 -10.19
N LYS A 339 -11.20 11.61 -10.81
CA LYS A 339 -11.54 12.73 -11.69
C LYS A 339 -12.31 13.84 -11.00
N ASN A 340 -12.43 13.81 -9.66
CA ASN A 340 -13.09 14.88 -8.95
C ASN A 340 -12.25 16.17 -9.02
N ASN A 341 -12.86 17.29 -9.41
CA ASN A 341 -12.16 18.57 -9.62
C ASN A 341 -11.54 19.19 -8.35
N SER A 342 -11.93 18.72 -7.16
CA SER A 342 -11.27 19.13 -5.91
C SER A 342 -9.89 18.49 -5.70
N PHE A 343 -9.53 17.51 -6.54
CA PHE A 343 -8.25 16.82 -6.46
C PHE A 343 -7.24 17.48 -7.39
N VAL A 344 -6.04 17.61 -6.87
CA VAL A 344 -4.93 18.16 -7.62
C VAL A 344 -4.44 17.11 -8.62
N PRO A 345 -3.90 17.52 -9.78
CA PRO A 345 -3.25 16.59 -10.70
C PRO A 345 -2.13 15.83 -9.99
N SER A 346 -1.95 14.56 -10.34
CA SER A 346 -0.88 13.72 -9.83
C SER A 346 0.47 14.37 -10.11
N ARG A 347 1.25 14.63 -9.04
CA ARG A 347 2.39 15.57 -9.09
C ARG A 347 3.43 15.31 -8.00
N LYS A 348 4.59 15.96 -8.16
CA LYS A 348 5.68 16.03 -7.17
C LYS A 348 6.24 14.66 -6.74
N GLY A 349 6.14 13.64 -7.60
CA GLY A 349 6.83 12.38 -7.37
C GLY A 349 8.34 12.54 -7.56
N ARG A 350 9.12 11.89 -6.68
CA ARG A 350 10.57 11.81 -6.78
C ARG A 350 10.97 10.36 -7.01
N PHE A 351 11.77 10.12 -8.03
CA PHE A 351 12.29 8.80 -8.37
C PHE A 351 13.82 8.88 -8.41
N THR A 352 14.50 8.45 -7.34
CA THR A 352 15.94 8.71 -7.18
C THR A 352 16.74 7.48 -6.76
N ASN A 353 18.01 7.38 -7.16
CA ASN A 353 18.91 6.32 -6.69
C ASN A 353 18.39 4.89 -6.94
N ASN A 354 17.50 4.67 -7.90
CA ASN A 354 16.97 3.34 -8.21
C ASN A 354 17.88 2.63 -9.22
N LEU A 355 18.08 1.33 -9.05
CA LEU A 355 18.67 0.45 -10.05
C LEU A 355 17.57 -0.17 -10.90
N VAL A 356 17.44 0.27 -12.15
CA VAL A 356 16.40 -0.17 -13.08
C VAL A 356 17.02 -0.94 -14.24
N VAL A 357 16.63 -2.20 -14.35
CA VAL A 357 17.10 -3.12 -15.37
C VAL A 357 15.90 -3.66 -16.13
N LEU A 358 15.87 -3.45 -17.44
CA LEU A 358 14.71 -3.75 -18.28
C LEU A 358 15.13 -4.36 -19.61
N ARG A 359 14.16 -4.83 -20.40
CA ARG A 359 14.37 -5.26 -21.78
C ARG A 359 13.51 -4.46 -22.73
N SER A 360 14.07 -4.03 -23.86
CA SER A 360 13.37 -3.20 -24.84
C SER A 360 12.26 -3.94 -25.59
N ASP A 361 12.29 -5.28 -25.59
CA ASP A 361 11.23 -6.13 -26.16
C ASP A 361 10.08 -6.45 -25.18
N GLU A 362 10.24 -6.14 -23.90
CA GLU A 362 9.21 -6.32 -22.87
C GLU A 362 8.48 -5.01 -22.56
N VAL A 363 9.22 -3.92 -22.38
CA VAL A 363 8.62 -2.62 -22.05
C VAL A 363 8.05 -1.96 -23.30
N ARG A 364 6.84 -1.43 -23.20
CA ARG A 364 6.24 -0.61 -24.25
C ARG A 364 6.82 0.80 -24.24
N GLU A 365 6.96 1.36 -23.04
CA GLU A 365 7.55 2.67 -22.76
C GLU A 365 8.03 2.65 -21.31
N VAL A 366 9.07 3.43 -20.97
CA VAL A 366 9.62 3.43 -19.60
C VAL A 366 8.62 4.02 -18.60
N ILE A 367 7.96 5.12 -18.97
CA ILE A 367 6.96 5.80 -18.13
C ILE A 367 5.67 5.99 -18.94
N ASN A 368 4.58 5.43 -18.43
CA ASN A 368 3.24 5.70 -18.96
C ASN A 368 2.62 6.92 -18.27
N ILE A 369 2.29 7.94 -19.03
CA ILE A 369 1.69 9.18 -18.50
C ILE A 369 0.25 9.31 -19.00
N GLY A 370 -0.68 9.35 -18.05
CA GLY A 370 -2.10 9.57 -18.30
C GLY A 370 -2.46 11.06 -18.37
N PRO A 371 -3.64 11.40 -18.92
CA PRO A 371 -4.14 12.77 -18.94
C PRO A 371 -4.39 13.31 -17.53
N GLN A 372 -4.52 14.63 -17.40
CA GLN A 372 -4.83 15.33 -16.14
C GLN A 372 -3.81 15.07 -15.02
N THR A 373 -2.56 14.85 -15.40
CA THR A 373 -1.40 14.78 -14.50
C THR A 373 -0.53 16.02 -14.68
N ALA A 374 0.37 16.29 -13.74
CA ALA A 374 1.38 17.35 -13.85
C ALA A 374 2.79 16.73 -13.87
N PRO A 375 3.14 15.95 -14.93
CA PRO A 375 4.38 15.19 -15.00
C PRO A 375 5.63 16.08 -14.98
N GLU A 376 5.54 17.34 -15.40
CA GLU A 376 6.60 18.35 -15.36
C GLU A 376 7.07 18.69 -13.93
N THR A 377 6.30 18.29 -12.92
CA THR A 377 6.66 18.50 -11.50
C THR A 377 7.44 17.34 -10.90
N PHE A 378 7.63 16.24 -11.64
CA PHE A 378 8.36 15.07 -11.16
C PHE A 378 9.87 15.29 -11.21
N GLN A 379 10.58 14.69 -10.26
CA GLN A 379 12.04 14.73 -10.19
C GLN A 379 12.63 13.34 -10.41
N PHE A 380 13.64 13.27 -11.27
CA PHE A 380 14.48 12.08 -11.49
C PHE A 380 15.92 12.44 -11.18
N ALA A 381 16.59 11.64 -10.36
CA ALA A 381 17.99 11.88 -10.02
C ALA A 381 18.73 10.59 -9.70
N ASP A 382 19.98 10.49 -10.15
CA ASP A 382 20.92 9.44 -9.75
C ASP A 382 20.41 8.01 -9.95
N ASN A 383 19.48 7.77 -10.89
CA ASN A 383 19.05 6.40 -11.19
C ASN A 383 20.06 5.73 -12.12
N TRP A 384 20.14 4.41 -12.01
CA TRP A 384 20.92 3.56 -12.89
C TRP A 384 19.99 2.81 -13.82
N TRP A 385 20.10 3.07 -15.12
CA TRP A 385 19.29 2.44 -16.15
C TRP A 385 20.14 1.48 -16.97
N TYR A 386 19.63 0.29 -17.20
CA TYR A 386 20.29 -0.70 -18.04
C TYR A 386 19.28 -1.52 -18.86
N LEU A 387 19.44 -1.50 -20.18
CA LEU A 387 18.77 -2.44 -21.08
C LEU A 387 19.60 -3.72 -21.22
N LEU A 388 19.00 -4.86 -20.89
CA LEU A 388 19.65 -6.17 -21.00
C LEU A 388 19.91 -6.58 -22.45
N ASP A 389 19.01 -6.23 -23.36
CA ASP A 389 19.01 -6.68 -24.76
C ASP A 389 19.69 -5.68 -25.71
N ARG A 390 19.76 -4.39 -25.34
CA ARG A 390 20.39 -3.31 -26.12
C ARG A 390 21.05 -2.26 -25.21
N PRO A 391 22.12 -2.60 -24.46
CA PRO A 391 22.77 -1.70 -23.52
C PRO A 391 23.10 -0.32 -24.10
N GLU A 392 23.60 -0.29 -25.33
CA GLU A 392 24.01 0.91 -26.07
C GLU A 392 22.86 1.87 -26.37
N ARG A 393 21.61 1.39 -26.36
CA ARG A 393 20.42 2.20 -26.60
C ARG A 393 19.73 2.68 -25.32
N THR A 394 20.28 2.37 -24.15
CA THR A 394 19.61 2.66 -22.87
C THR A 394 19.26 4.14 -22.72
N GLN A 395 20.20 5.04 -22.96
CA GLN A 395 19.96 6.48 -22.86
C GLN A 395 18.94 6.99 -23.90
N GLN A 396 18.88 6.36 -25.07
CA GLN A 396 17.91 6.72 -26.11
C GLN A 396 16.49 6.27 -25.75
N LEU A 397 16.33 5.12 -25.09
CA LEU A 397 15.02 4.54 -24.81
C LEU A 397 14.42 5.02 -23.49
N VAL A 398 15.24 5.45 -22.53
CA VAL A 398 14.77 6.07 -21.30
C VAL A 398 14.31 7.49 -21.57
N ARG A 399 12.99 7.65 -21.79
CA ARG A 399 12.32 8.94 -21.97
C ARG A 399 11.58 9.32 -20.69
N LEU A 400 12.05 10.39 -20.05
CA LEU A 400 11.52 10.91 -18.79
C LEU A 400 10.80 12.25 -19.04
N PRO A 401 9.75 12.59 -18.28
CA PRO A 401 9.00 13.84 -18.46
C PRO A 401 9.79 15.09 -18.04
N THR A 402 10.80 14.92 -17.20
CA THR A 402 11.74 15.97 -16.80
C THR A 402 13.17 15.45 -16.95
N ARG A 403 14.13 16.36 -17.10
CA ARG A 403 15.54 15.99 -17.23
C ARG A 403 16.03 15.35 -15.93
N GLU A 404 16.62 14.18 -16.04
CA GLU A 404 17.32 13.53 -14.93
C GLU A 404 18.68 14.17 -14.67
N THR A 405 19.03 14.33 -13.39
CA THR A 405 20.35 14.78 -12.92
C THR A 405 21.14 13.58 -12.41
N GLY A 406 22.41 13.42 -12.81
CA GLY A 406 23.29 12.38 -12.25
C GLY A 406 22.98 10.92 -12.66
N GLY A 407 22.04 10.69 -13.58
CA GLY A 407 21.68 9.35 -14.04
C GLY A 407 22.80 8.64 -14.79
N SER A 408 22.90 7.32 -14.59
CA SER A 408 23.82 6.42 -15.30
C SER A 408 23.05 5.53 -16.28
N TYR A 409 23.54 5.38 -17.51
CA TYR A 409 22.83 4.65 -18.58
C TYR A 409 23.75 3.65 -19.29
N GLY A 410 23.25 2.43 -19.52
CA GLY A 410 23.87 1.44 -20.41
C GLY A 410 25.05 0.67 -19.83
N GLN A 411 25.41 0.91 -18.57
CA GLN A 411 26.44 0.16 -17.87
C GLN A 411 25.82 -1.06 -17.17
N ASP A 412 26.38 -2.25 -17.43
CA ASP A 412 25.90 -3.51 -16.84
C ASP A 412 26.09 -3.50 -15.31
N PRO A 413 25.02 -3.73 -14.53
CA PRO A 413 25.12 -3.79 -13.08
C PRO A 413 25.85 -5.03 -12.55
N ARG A 414 26.11 -6.05 -13.37
CA ARG A 414 26.79 -7.30 -12.98
C ARG A 414 26.10 -7.96 -11.78
N PHE A 415 24.84 -8.38 -11.95
CA PHE A 415 24.15 -9.19 -10.95
C PHE A 415 24.82 -10.57 -10.78
N LYS A 416 24.73 -11.14 -9.57
CA LYS A 416 25.28 -12.48 -9.30
C LYS A 416 24.54 -13.58 -10.05
N ALA A 417 23.21 -13.61 -9.94
CA ALA A 417 22.39 -14.64 -10.58
C ALA A 417 20.96 -14.12 -10.83
N ALA A 418 20.82 -13.11 -11.69
CA ALA A 418 19.53 -12.48 -11.97
C ALA A 418 18.47 -13.45 -12.51
N ASN A 419 18.89 -14.48 -13.26
CA ASN A 419 17.99 -15.51 -13.80
C ASN A 419 17.34 -16.39 -12.72
N SER A 420 17.97 -16.51 -11.54
CA SER A 420 17.39 -17.21 -10.38
C SER A 420 16.75 -16.24 -9.37
N GLY A 421 16.60 -14.96 -9.74
CA GLY A 421 16.00 -13.92 -8.89
C GLY A 421 16.94 -13.35 -7.82
N ASP A 422 18.23 -13.72 -7.82
CA ASP A 422 19.26 -13.08 -6.99
C ASP A 422 19.80 -11.84 -7.72
N LEU A 423 19.36 -10.69 -7.25
CA LEU A 423 19.72 -9.37 -7.78
C LEU A 423 20.80 -8.69 -6.94
N SER A 424 21.50 -9.43 -6.09
CA SER A 424 22.72 -8.92 -5.47
C SER A 424 23.80 -8.68 -6.53
N LEU A 425 24.63 -7.68 -6.30
CA LEU A 425 25.68 -7.27 -7.23
C LEU A 425 26.96 -8.10 -7.02
N GLN A 426 27.69 -8.35 -8.09
CA GLN A 426 29.04 -8.90 -8.02
C GLN A 426 29.99 -7.89 -7.33
N PRO A 427 31.08 -8.35 -6.68
CA PRO A 427 32.03 -7.46 -5.99
C PRO A 427 32.67 -6.40 -6.88
N ASP A 428 32.82 -6.68 -8.17
CA ASP A 428 33.40 -5.80 -9.19
C ASP A 428 32.34 -5.00 -9.97
N SER A 429 31.09 -4.96 -9.48
CA SER A 429 30.02 -4.16 -10.08
C SER A 429 30.40 -2.67 -10.12
N PRO A 430 30.14 -1.97 -11.22
CA PRO A 430 30.38 -0.53 -11.32
C PRO A 430 29.32 0.30 -10.56
N VAL A 431 28.24 -0.32 -10.11
CA VAL A 431 27.09 0.31 -9.47
C VAL A 431 27.47 0.87 -8.10
N LYS A 432 27.12 2.13 -7.83
CA LYS A 432 27.39 2.82 -6.56
C LYS A 432 26.20 3.66 -6.14
N ASN A 433 25.88 3.68 -4.84
CA ASN A 433 24.86 4.56 -4.23
C ASN A 433 23.47 4.52 -4.90
N VAL A 434 23.11 3.36 -5.47
CA VAL A 434 21.80 3.09 -6.06
C VAL A 434 21.35 1.67 -5.72
N GLY A 435 20.04 1.42 -5.82
CA GLY A 435 19.45 0.16 -5.38
C GLY A 435 19.42 0.03 -3.85
N PRO A 436 18.97 -1.12 -3.32
CA PRO A 436 18.79 -1.31 -1.90
C PRO A 436 20.08 -1.12 -1.13
N ARG A 437 20.02 -0.26 -0.11
CA ARG A 437 21.12 -0.05 0.82
C ARG A 437 21.24 -1.29 1.71
N GLN A 438 22.47 -1.63 2.10
CA GLN A 438 22.65 -2.68 3.08
C GLN A 438 22.08 -2.22 4.41
N GLN A 439 21.26 -3.06 5.05
CA GLN A 439 20.99 -2.89 6.46
C GLN A 439 22.26 -3.25 7.22
N ASP A 440 22.82 -2.30 7.95
CA ASP A 440 23.72 -2.63 9.05
C ASP A 440 22.95 -3.57 9.96
N ARG A 441 23.37 -4.84 10.01
CA ARG A 441 22.84 -5.77 11.01
C ARG A 441 23.41 -5.29 12.35
N GLN A 442 22.63 -4.51 13.09
CA GLN A 442 22.86 -4.31 14.51
C GLN A 442 22.33 -5.50 15.29
#